data_AF-A0A947GVH0-F1
#
_entry.id   AF-A0A947GVH0-F1
#
_cell.length_a   1.000
_cell.length_b   1.000
_cell.length_c   1.000
_cell.angle_alpha   90.00
_cell.angle_beta   90.00
_cell.angle_gamma   90.00
#
_symmetry.space_group_name_H-M   'P 1'
#
loop_
_entity.id
_entity.type
_entity.pdbx_description
1 polymer ?
#
loop_
_entity_poly.entity_id
_entity_poly.type
_entity_poly.pdbx_seq_one_letter_code
_entity_poly.pdbx_strand_id
1 'polypeptide(L)'
;MKSFHTALGAAFVAVTLAACSPPAAQDTALSAPAATESVHAKSKGEVIVLQPEYNAVTIRHEAIPEYGMGAMTMEFTTADPAQLNGVSVGDQVTFELKAPTEIEKIEVVKK
;
A
#
# COMPACT_ATOMS: atom_id res chain seq x y z
N MET A 1 -41.29 -26.74 -32.41
CA MET A 1 -42.00 -26.81 -33.70
C MET A 1 -42.32 -25.37 -34.09
N LYS A 2 -41.60 -24.81 -35.08
CA LYS A 2 -42.16 -24.15 -36.29
C LYS A 2 -43.47 -23.37 -36.00
N SER A 3 -43.52 -22.05 -36.19
CA SER A 3 -43.73 -21.44 -37.52
C SER A 3 -43.57 -19.90 -37.45
N PHE A 4 -42.75 -19.26 -38.29
CA PHE A 4 -43.00 -18.72 -39.65
C PHE A 4 -43.84 -17.41 -39.71
N HIS A 5 -43.22 -16.34 -40.22
CA HIS A 5 -43.60 -15.44 -41.35
C HIS A 5 -43.00 -14.02 -41.12
N THR A 6 -42.10 -13.52 -41.97
CA THR A 6 -42.33 -12.55 -43.10
C THR A 6 -42.66 -11.14 -42.58
N ALA A 7 -42.15 -9.98 -43.02
CA ALA A 7 -41.59 -9.56 -44.29
C ALA A 7 -40.82 -8.23 -44.16
N LEU A 8 -40.02 -8.00 -45.20
CA LEU A 8 -39.40 -6.77 -45.69
C LEU A 8 -40.36 -5.55 -45.77
N GLY A 9 -39.89 -4.36 -45.42
CA GLY A 9 -40.62 -3.10 -45.68
C GLY A 9 -39.79 -1.85 -45.36
N ALA A 10 -39.29 -1.20 -46.40
CA ALA A 10 -38.53 0.05 -46.35
C ALA A 10 -39.43 1.25 -45.99
N ALA A 11 -38.90 2.22 -45.23
CA ALA A 11 -39.35 3.62 -45.31
C ALA A 11 -38.30 4.57 -44.69
N PHE A 12 -37.77 5.43 -45.55
CA PHE A 12 -37.00 6.63 -45.24
C PHE A 12 -37.85 7.61 -44.42
N VAL A 13 -37.37 8.06 -43.26
CA VAL A 13 -37.77 9.36 -42.69
C VAL A 13 -36.54 10.01 -42.07
N ALA A 14 -36.00 11.02 -42.75
CA ALA A 14 -35.03 11.93 -42.19
C ALA A 14 -35.75 12.87 -41.22
N VAL A 15 -35.50 12.72 -39.92
CA VAL A 15 -35.94 13.64 -38.87
C VAL A 15 -34.73 14.48 -38.45
N THR A 16 -34.73 15.74 -38.82
CA THR A 16 -33.80 16.75 -38.32
C THR A 16 -34.23 17.22 -36.94
N LEU A 17 -33.50 16.79 -35.90
CA LEU A 17 -33.55 17.41 -34.58
C LEU A 17 -32.15 17.99 -34.32
N ALA A 18 -32.03 19.30 -34.47
CA ALA A 18 -30.90 20.06 -33.96
C ALA A 18 -30.96 19.99 -32.42
N ALA A 19 -30.25 19.01 -31.87
CA ALA A 19 -30.15 18.74 -30.45
C ALA A 19 -29.31 19.84 -29.78
N CYS A 20 -29.96 20.65 -28.96
CA CYS A 20 -29.31 21.47 -27.94
C CYS A 20 -28.70 20.49 -26.91
N SER A 21 -27.39 20.28 -26.96
CA SER A 21 -26.70 19.42 -26.00
C SER A 21 -26.23 20.22 -24.79
N PRO A 22 -26.54 19.81 -23.55
CA PRO A 22 -25.91 20.36 -22.35
C PRO A 22 -24.41 20.00 -22.33
N PRO A 23 -23.57 20.82 -21.69
CA PRO A 23 -22.14 20.55 -21.58
C PRO A 23 -21.93 19.21 -20.91
N ALA A 24 -21.11 18.36 -21.54
CA ALA A 24 -20.66 17.10 -21.00
C ALA A 24 -20.21 17.32 -19.55
N ALA A 25 -20.93 16.67 -18.62
CA ALA A 25 -20.46 16.47 -17.28
C ALA A 25 -19.06 15.85 -17.38
N GLN A 26 -18.08 16.56 -16.84
CA GLN A 26 -16.74 16.06 -16.73
C GLN A 26 -16.81 14.91 -15.72
N ASP A 27 -16.85 13.68 -16.23
CA ASP A 27 -16.43 12.50 -15.49
C ASP A 27 -14.99 12.75 -15.09
N THR A 28 -14.83 13.41 -13.94
CA THR A 28 -13.61 13.40 -13.16
C THR A 28 -13.49 11.95 -12.75
N ALA A 29 -12.82 11.16 -13.59
CA ALA A 29 -12.31 9.86 -13.22
C ALA A 29 -11.51 10.12 -11.95
N LEU A 30 -12.11 9.77 -10.81
CA LEU A 30 -11.46 9.69 -9.53
C LEU A 30 -10.20 8.87 -9.80
N SER A 31 -9.05 9.54 -9.80
CA SER A 31 -7.76 8.87 -9.78
C SER A 31 -7.83 7.96 -8.56
N ALA A 32 -7.85 6.66 -8.81
CA ALA A 32 -7.62 5.67 -7.78
C ALA A 32 -6.31 6.07 -7.06
N PRO A 33 -6.26 6.03 -5.72
CA PRO A 33 -5.01 6.31 -5.02
C PRO A 33 -3.97 5.35 -5.56
N ALA A 34 -2.91 5.90 -6.18
CA ALA A 34 -1.75 5.13 -6.55
C ALA A 34 -1.25 4.45 -5.27
N ALA A 35 -1.23 3.12 -5.27
CA ALA A 35 -0.69 2.35 -4.16
C ALA A 35 0.72 2.88 -3.88
N THR A 36 0.92 3.47 -2.70
CA THR A 36 2.24 3.85 -2.22
C THR A 36 3.07 2.58 -2.15
N GLU A 37 3.93 2.37 -3.14
CA GLU A 37 4.85 1.24 -3.14
C GLU A 37 5.72 1.37 -1.89
N SER A 38 5.52 0.46 -0.94
CA SER A 38 6.28 0.44 0.30
C SER A 38 7.72 0.13 -0.07
N VAL A 39 8.63 1.05 0.26
CA VAL A 39 10.06 0.76 0.15
C VAL A 39 10.36 -0.37 1.14
N HIS A 40 11.17 -1.33 0.71
CA HIS A 40 11.69 -2.40 1.54
C HIS A 40 13.19 -2.20 1.64
N ALA A 41 13.74 -2.15 2.85
CA ALA A 41 15.18 -2.00 3.06
C ALA A 41 15.73 -3.20 3.81
N LYS A 42 16.83 -3.77 3.30
CA LYS A 42 17.54 -4.87 3.98
C LYS A 42 18.73 -4.31 4.73
N SER A 43 18.94 -4.79 5.95
CA SER A 43 20.10 -4.43 6.77
C SER A 43 20.61 -5.63 7.56
N LYS A 44 21.83 -5.49 8.08
CA LYS A 44 22.47 -6.43 9.00
C LYS A 44 22.67 -5.78 10.35
N GLY A 45 22.79 -6.57 11.40
CA GLY A 45 23.13 -6.04 12.71
C GLY A 45 23.27 -7.09 13.79
N GLU A 46 23.69 -6.63 14.96
CA GLU A 46 23.83 -7.43 16.16
C GLU A 46 22.63 -7.21 17.08
N VAL A 47 22.04 -8.30 17.57
CA VAL A 47 20.95 -8.24 18.56
C VAL A 47 21.53 -7.86 19.92
N ILE A 48 21.11 -6.72 20.45
CA ILE A 48 21.60 -6.20 21.75
C ILE A 48 20.59 -6.49 22.87
N VAL A 49 19.30 -6.44 22.57
CA VAL A 49 18.21 -6.73 23.53
C VAL A 49 17.11 -7.48 22.81
N LEU A 50 16.57 -8.52 23.44
CA LEU A 50 15.40 -9.27 22.97
C LEU A 50 14.25 -9.10 23.96
N GLN A 51 13.09 -8.66 23.47
CA GLN A 51 11.88 -8.40 24.26
C GLN A 51 10.67 -9.09 23.62
N PRO A 52 10.59 -10.44 23.69
CA PRO A 52 9.56 -11.21 23.00
C PRO A 52 8.15 -10.88 23.48
N GLU A 53 7.97 -10.48 24.74
CA GLU A 53 6.69 -10.03 25.30
C GLU A 53 6.13 -8.76 24.65
N TYR A 54 6.99 -7.95 24.02
CA TYR A 54 6.62 -6.73 23.30
C TYR A 54 6.73 -6.87 21.78
N ASN A 55 7.00 -8.09 21.27
CA ASN A 55 7.34 -8.35 19.88
C ASN A 55 8.46 -7.44 19.37
N ALA A 56 9.42 -7.11 20.24
CA ALA A 56 10.45 -6.11 20.00
C ALA A 56 11.86 -6.68 20.12
N VAL A 57 12.78 -6.13 19.34
CA VAL A 57 14.20 -6.45 19.35
C VAL A 57 15.01 -5.19 19.14
N THR A 58 16.01 -4.95 19.99
CA THR A 58 16.97 -3.85 19.79
C THR A 58 18.18 -4.37 19.05
N ILE A 59 18.46 -3.79 17.88
CA ILE A 59 19.55 -4.20 17.01
C ILE A 59 20.50 -3.03 16.82
N ARG A 60 21.81 -3.28 16.97
CA ARG A 60 22.86 -2.41 16.45
C ARG A 60 23.03 -2.71 14.97
N HIS A 61 22.37 -1.93 14.13
CA HIS A 61 22.28 -2.18 12.70
C HIS A 61 23.33 -1.38 11.90
N GLU A 62 23.68 -1.92 10.74
CA GLU A 62 24.46 -1.24 9.70
C GLU A 62 23.61 -0.15 9.01
N ALA A 63 24.24 0.71 8.22
CA ALA A 63 23.54 1.79 7.53
C ALA A 63 22.40 1.26 6.63
N ILE A 64 21.27 1.96 6.64
CA ILE A 64 20.08 1.66 5.86
C ILE A 64 19.80 2.85 4.92
N PRO A 65 20.48 2.91 3.77
CA PRO A 65 20.47 4.08 2.89
C PRO A 65 19.08 4.39 2.31
N GLU A 66 18.25 3.36 2.09
CA GLU A 66 16.88 3.49 1.57
C GLU A 66 16.00 4.35 2.48
N TYR A 67 16.31 4.43 3.78
CA TYR A 67 15.62 5.27 4.75
C TYR A 67 16.49 6.40 5.31
N GLY A 68 17.68 6.64 4.74
CA GLY A 68 18.60 7.68 5.22
C GLY A 68 19.11 7.45 6.65
N MET A 69 19.07 6.21 7.14
CA MET A 69 19.54 5.88 8.48
C MET A 69 21.02 5.47 8.45
N GLY A 70 21.85 6.11 9.28
CA GLY A 70 23.22 5.65 9.52
C GLY A 70 23.26 4.34 10.32
N ALA A 71 24.46 3.80 10.55
CA ALA A 71 24.63 2.70 11.49
C ALA A 71 24.33 3.20 12.92
N MET A 72 23.40 2.56 13.62
CA MET A 72 22.97 2.96 14.96
C MET A 72 22.32 1.79 15.72
N THR A 73 22.01 1.99 17.00
CA THR A 73 21.25 1.03 17.80
C THR A 73 19.81 1.51 17.90
N MET A 74 18.87 0.69 17.43
CA MET A 74 17.45 1.04 17.40
C MET A 74 16.58 -0.18 17.75
N GLU A 75 15.44 0.08 18.39
CA GLU A 75 14.41 -0.92 18.63
C GLU A 75 13.52 -1.07 17.40
N PHE A 76 13.28 -2.32 17.00
CA PHE A 76 12.39 -2.69 15.93
C PHE A 76 11.31 -3.63 16.48
N THR A 77 10.08 -3.42 16.02
CA THR A 77 8.95 -4.30 16.34
C THR A 77 8.62 -5.17 15.14
N THR A 78 8.22 -6.41 15.39
CA THR A 78 7.65 -7.30 14.36
C THR A 78 6.15 -7.49 14.58
N ALA A 79 5.41 -7.57 13.47
CA ALA A 79 4.00 -7.96 13.49
C ALA A 79 3.80 -9.47 13.69
N ASP A 80 4.84 -10.27 13.42
CA ASP A 80 4.81 -11.73 13.59
C ASP A 80 5.80 -12.14 14.69
N PRO A 81 5.33 -12.48 15.91
CA PRO A 81 6.19 -12.88 17.02
C PRO A 81 7.06 -14.09 16.69
N ALA A 82 6.64 -14.95 15.75
CA ALA A 82 7.40 -16.12 15.36
C ALA A 82 8.75 -15.76 14.71
N GLN A 83 8.91 -14.53 14.22
CA GLN A 83 10.18 -14.04 13.66
C GLN A 83 11.28 -13.88 14.70
N LEU A 84 10.94 -13.81 15.99
CA LEU A 84 11.91 -13.73 17.09
C LEU A 84 12.32 -15.11 17.61
N ASN A 85 11.72 -16.20 17.12
CA ASN A 85 12.03 -17.55 17.58
C ASN A 85 13.45 -17.95 17.20
N GLY A 86 14.22 -18.42 18.19
CA GLY A 86 15.60 -18.85 17.98
C GLY A 86 16.61 -17.72 17.84
N VAL A 87 16.17 -16.46 17.93
CA VAL A 87 17.07 -15.29 18.02
C VAL A 87 17.54 -15.13 19.46
N SER A 88 18.83 -14.83 19.63
CA SER A 88 19.48 -14.60 20.92
C SER A 88 20.23 -13.27 20.93
N VAL A 89 20.45 -12.72 22.13
CA VAL A 89 21.35 -11.57 22.31
C VAL A 89 22.77 -11.96 21.88
N GLY A 90 23.41 -11.10 21.08
CA GLY A 90 24.71 -11.33 20.45
C GLY A 90 24.63 -11.90 19.04
N ASP A 91 23.46 -12.32 18.56
CA ASP A 91 23.31 -12.87 17.21
C ASP A 91 23.54 -11.80 16.15
N GLN A 92 24.25 -12.20 15.08
CA GLN A 92 24.35 -11.43 13.84
C GLN A 92 23.19 -11.82 12.92
N VAL A 93 22.30 -10.86 12.66
CA VAL A 93 21.06 -11.08 11.89
C VAL A 93 21.06 -10.24 10.62
N THR A 94 20.36 -10.73 9.59
CA THR A 94 19.94 -9.94 8.44
C THR A 94 18.43 -9.79 8.49
N PHE A 95 17.93 -8.57 8.37
CA PHE A 95 16.51 -8.26 8.50
C PHE A 95 16.05 -7.30 7.41
N GLU A 96 14.74 -7.25 7.21
CA GLU A 96 14.09 -6.38 6.22
C GLU A 96 13.09 -5.46 6.94
N LEU A 97 13.21 -4.17 6.70
CA LEU A 97 12.33 -3.14 7.22
C LEU A 97 11.29 -2.78 6.17
N LYS A 98 10.03 -2.89 6.56
CA LYS A 98 8.91 -2.29 5.84
C LYS A 98 8.71 -0.87 6.36
N ALA A 99 8.44 0.06 5.45
CA ALA A 99 8.12 1.43 5.83
C ALA A 99 6.96 1.42 6.85
N PRO A 100 6.96 2.31 7.86
CA PRO A 100 5.79 2.47 8.70
C PRO A 100 4.61 2.80 7.78
N THR A 101 3.57 1.97 7.83
CA THR A 101 2.32 2.21 7.11
C THR A 101 1.67 3.42 7.74
N GLU A 102 1.99 4.61 7.20
CA GLU A 102 1.32 5.90 7.35
C GLU A 102 1.05 6.35 8.80
N ILE A 103 1.49 7.56 9.17
CA ILE A 103 0.94 8.23 10.35
C ILE A 103 -0.50 8.58 10.01
N GLU A 104 -1.43 7.66 10.31
CA GLU A 104 -2.86 7.89 10.22
C GLU A 104 -3.26 8.92 11.29
N LYS A 105 -3.05 10.20 10.94
CA LYS A 105 -3.68 11.37 11.55
C LYS A 105 -3.20 11.74 12.97
N ILE A 106 -2.46 12.85 13.06
CA ILE A 106 -2.31 13.59 14.32
C ILE A 106 -3.63 14.33 14.60
N GLU A 107 -4.46 13.82 15.51
CA GLU A 107 -5.51 14.64 16.11
C GLU A 107 -4.88 15.53 17.19
N VAL A 108 -4.64 16.79 16.84
CA VAL A 108 -4.25 17.81 17.81
C VAL A 108 -5.43 18.05 18.76
N VAL A 109 -5.41 17.42 19.93
CA VAL A 109 -6.33 17.77 21.02
C VAL A 109 -5.89 19.13 21.57
N LYS A 110 -6.53 20.21 21.11
CA LYS A 110 -6.44 21.52 21.78
C LYS A 110 -7.23 21.45 23.09
N LYS A 111 -6.64 21.97 24.17
CA LYS A 111 -7.33 22.23 25.44
C LYS A 111 -8.49 23.21 25.25
#